data_AF-A0A0P9F770-F1
#
_entry.id   AF-A0A0P9F770-F1
#
_cell.length_a   1.000
_cell.length_b   1.000
_cell.length_c   1.000
_cell.angle_alpha   90.00
_cell.angle_beta   90.00
_cell.angle_gamma   90.00
#
_symmetry.space_group_name_H-M   'P 1'
#
loop_
_entity.id
_entity.type
_entity.pdbx_description
1 polymer ?
#
loop_
_entity_poly.entity_id
_entity_poly.type
_entity_poly.pdbx_seq_one_letter_code
_entity_poly.pdbx_strand_id
1 'polypeptide(L)'
;MNVPALLRVAAFMHWFIAVGFGVFCIPAIQNLLNGRDIPIVMGFPAYGRGPFERVGIPTTVPLLAAFLLVCILEAVAGVLLWGGYKSGAILALALIPLGALFWWGFALPIPPIFAIVWTILILLNWQALR
;
A
#
# COMPACT_ATOMS: atom_id res chain seq x y z
N MET A 1 -21.94 -0.93 19.56
CA MET A 1 -20.64 -0.29 19.91
C MET A 1 -20.17 0.51 18.70
N ASN A 2 -19.97 1.81 18.88
CA ASN A 2 -19.53 2.71 17.81
C ASN A 2 -18.02 2.56 17.58
N VAL A 3 -17.60 2.32 16.34
CA VAL A 3 -16.18 2.34 15.95
C VAL A 3 -15.70 3.80 16.06
N PRO A 4 -14.62 4.09 16.80
CA PRO A 4 -14.04 5.43 16.89
C PRO A 4 -13.79 6.07 15.52
N ALA A 5 -14.09 7.36 15.39
CA ALA A 5 -13.85 8.11 14.15
C ALA A 5 -12.39 8.03 13.69
N LEU A 6 -11.44 7.99 14.64
CA LEU A 6 -10.01 7.85 14.37
C LEU A 6 -9.66 6.54 13.65
N LEU A 7 -10.33 5.43 13.98
CA LEU A 7 -10.13 4.16 13.27
C LEU A 7 -10.72 4.20 11.86
N ARG A 8 -11.79 4.97 11.63
CA ARG A 8 -12.33 5.21 10.29
C ARG A 8 -11.40 6.06 9.44
N VAL A 9 -10.72 7.05 10.04
CA VAL A 9 -9.68 7.83 9.36
C VAL A 9 -8.52 6.92 8.98
N ALA A 10 -8.04 6.07 9.89
CA ALA A 10 -7.00 5.08 9.58
C ALA A 10 -7.42 4.15 8.42
N ALA A 11 -8.65 3.61 8.47
CA ALA A 11 -9.20 2.78 7.40
C ALA A 11 -9.24 3.51 6.04
N PHE A 12 -9.67 4.77 6.03
CA PHE A 12 -9.68 5.57 4.81
C PHE A 12 -8.27 5.79 4.25
N MET A 13 -7.29 6.02 5.12
CA MET A 13 -5.88 6.17 4.73
C MET A 13 -5.35 4.89 4.06
N HIS A 14 -5.69 3.71 4.59
CA HIS A 14 -5.37 2.43 3.95
C HIS A 14 -6.00 2.30 2.56
N TRP A 15 -7.27 2.65 2.40
CA TRP A 15 -7.93 2.63 1.09
C TRP A 15 -7.33 3.64 0.10
N PHE A 16 -6.98 4.84 0.56
CA PHE A 16 -6.35 5.84 -0.27
C PHE A 16 -5.01 5.34 -0.85
N ILE A 17 -4.17 4.73 -0.01
CA ILE A 17 -2.90 4.13 -0.45
C ILE A 17 -3.16 2.91 -1.35
N ALA A 18 -4.07 2.01 -0.94
CA ALA A 18 -4.36 0.80 -1.69
C ALA A 18 -4.90 1.08 -3.10
N VAL A 19 -5.82 2.03 -3.25
CA VAL A 19 -6.37 2.42 -4.55
C VAL A 19 -5.37 3.27 -5.32
N GLY A 20 -4.78 4.27 -4.66
CA GLY A 20 -3.85 5.23 -5.26
C GLY A 20 -2.59 4.61 -5.82
N PHE A 21 -2.17 3.44 -5.31
CA PHE A 21 -1.03 2.69 -5.85
C PHE A 21 -1.44 1.35 -6.47
N GLY A 22 -2.44 0.64 -5.96
CA GLY A 22 -2.82 -0.66 -6.50
C GLY A 22 -3.36 -0.58 -7.94
N VAL A 23 -4.19 0.43 -8.25
CA VAL A 23 -4.80 0.57 -9.58
C VAL A 23 -3.75 0.76 -10.66
N PHE A 24 -2.69 1.52 -10.39
CA PHE A 24 -1.63 1.77 -11.38
C PHE A 24 -0.63 0.63 -11.53
N CYS A 25 -0.61 -0.35 -10.61
CA CYS A 25 0.20 -1.57 -10.79
C CYS A 25 -0.26 -2.38 -12.00
N ILE A 26 -1.57 -2.44 -12.27
CA ILE A 26 -2.15 -3.20 -13.38
C ILE A 26 -1.64 -2.72 -14.76
N PRO A 27 -1.77 -1.44 -15.15
CA PRO A 27 -1.25 -0.96 -16.42
C PRO A 27 0.28 -1.02 -16.48
N ALA A 28 0.98 -0.89 -15.34
CA ALA A 28 2.44 -1.04 -15.29
C ALA A 28 2.88 -2.47 -15.63
N ILE A 29 2.25 -3.48 -15.02
CA ILE A 29 2.49 -4.90 -15.32
C ILE A 29 2.16 -5.19 -16.79
N GLN A 30 1.01 -4.72 -17.28
CA GLN A 30 0.60 -4.95 -18.67
C GLN A 30 1.57 -4.33 -19.67
N ASN A 31 2.10 -3.13 -19.41
CA ASN A 31 3.10 -2.52 -20.29
C ASN A 31 4.40 -3.33 -20.34
N LEU A 32 4.92 -3.71 -19.18
CA LEU A 32 6.17 -4.48 -19.09
C LEU A 32 6.04 -5.87 -19.74
N LEU A 33 4.90 -6.55 -19.56
CA LEU A 33 4.62 -7.82 -20.22
C LEU A 33 4.56 -7.71 -21.75
N ASN A 34 4.20 -6.53 -22.27
CA ASN A 34 4.19 -6.24 -23.71
C ASN A 34 5.55 -5.70 -24.22
N GLY A 35 6.60 -5.74 -23.41
CA GLY A 35 7.93 -5.22 -23.77
C GLY A 35 8.01 -3.69 -23.83
N ARG A 36 7.02 -2.98 -23.25
CA ARG A 36 7.00 -1.51 -23.16
C ARG A 36 7.60 -1.06 -21.82
N ASP A 37 8.10 0.17 -21.79
CA ASP A 37 8.60 0.78 -20.57
C ASP A 37 7.49 1.07 -19.53
N ILE A 38 7.91 1.38 -18.30
CA ILE A 38 7.02 1.73 -17.19
C ILE A 38 6.17 2.94 -17.60
N PRO A 39 4.82 2.86 -17.46
CA PRO A 39 3.94 3.96 -17.81
C PRO A 39 4.25 5.23 -17.01
N ILE A 40 4.18 6.36 -17.70
CA ILE A 40 4.22 7.68 -17.06
C ILE A 40 2.81 7.99 -16.55
N VAL A 41 2.68 8.11 -15.23
CA VAL A 41 1.45 8.52 -14.54
C VAL A 41 1.69 9.89 -13.92
N MET A 42 0.83 10.85 -14.24
CA MET A 42 0.93 12.24 -13.77
C MET A 42 2.30 12.91 -14.05
N GLY A 43 2.96 12.53 -15.16
CA GLY A 43 4.27 13.06 -15.53
C GLY A 43 5.48 12.36 -14.88
N PHE A 44 5.24 11.33 -14.06
CA PHE A 44 6.29 10.55 -13.40
C PHE A 44 6.21 9.06 -13.78
N PRO A 45 7.34 8.35 -13.90
CA PRO A 45 7.32 6.91 -14.12
C PRO A 45 6.71 6.22 -12.89
N ALA A 46 5.54 5.60 -13.05
CA ALA A 46 4.66 5.22 -11.93
C ALA A 46 5.28 4.28 -10.89
N TYR A 47 6.33 3.53 -11.27
CA TYR A 47 7.11 2.62 -10.43
C TYR A 47 8.56 2.54 -10.89
N GLY A 48 9.03 3.58 -11.58
CA GLY A 48 10.38 3.64 -12.14
C GLY A 48 11.31 4.52 -11.31
N ARG A 49 12.59 4.47 -11.64
CA ARG A 49 13.74 5.15 -11.03
C ARG A 49 14.07 4.73 -9.60
N GLY A 50 13.32 3.78 -9.05
CA GLY A 50 13.61 3.15 -7.76
C GLY A 50 14.72 2.09 -7.84
N PRO A 51 15.24 1.64 -6.69
CA PRO A 51 16.23 0.57 -6.60
C PRO A 51 15.87 -0.70 -7.39
N PHE A 52 14.58 -1.05 -7.48
CA PHE A 52 14.13 -2.27 -8.15
C PHE A 52 14.26 -2.23 -9.67
N GLU A 53 14.12 -1.06 -10.29
CA GLU A 53 14.29 -0.94 -11.75
C GLU A 53 15.75 -1.21 -12.17
N ARG A 54 16.72 -0.91 -11.29
CA ARG A 54 18.16 -1.13 -11.55
C ARG A 54 18.54 -2.60 -11.70
N VAL A 55 17.71 -3.51 -11.21
CA VAL A 55 17.92 -4.97 -11.28
C VAL A 55 17.36 -5.55 -12.58
N GLY A 56 16.50 -4.80 -13.29
CA GLY A 56 16.02 -5.13 -14.63
C GLY A 56 14.51 -5.35 -14.73
N ILE A 57 14.03 -5.30 -15.99
CA ILE A 57 12.62 -5.50 -16.35
C ILE A 57 12.06 -6.87 -15.91
N PRO A 58 12.78 -8.01 -16.06
CA PRO A 58 12.24 -9.32 -15.68
C PRO A 58 11.92 -9.44 -14.18
N THR A 59 12.66 -8.75 -13.33
CA THR A 59 12.42 -8.70 -11.88
C THR A 59 11.33 -7.70 -11.50
N THR A 60 11.04 -6.71 -12.35
CA THR A 60 10.09 -5.64 -12.05
C THR A 60 8.63 -6.13 -12.07
N VAL A 61 8.28 -7.02 -12.99
CA VAL A 61 6.92 -7.60 -13.07
C VAL A 61 6.51 -8.38 -11.81
N PRO A 62 7.28 -9.37 -11.33
CA PRO A 62 6.93 -10.10 -10.10
C PRO A 62 6.93 -9.19 -8.86
N LEU A 63 7.79 -8.17 -8.81
CA LEU A 63 7.79 -7.18 -7.73
C LEU A 63 6.52 -6.31 -7.76
N LEU A 64 6.06 -5.88 -8.94
CA LEU A 64 4.80 -5.14 -9.08
C LEU A 64 3.59 -6.01 -8.74
N ALA A 65 3.60 -7.29 -9.13
CA ALA A 65 2.54 -8.22 -8.75
C ALA A 65 2.50 -8.46 -7.23
N ALA A 66 3.67 -8.61 -6.59
CA ALA A 66 3.76 -8.72 -5.14
C ALA A 66 3.31 -7.44 -4.43
N PHE A 67 3.66 -6.26 -4.97
CA PHE A 67 3.20 -5.00 -4.42
C PHE A 67 1.70 -4.78 -4.61
N LEU A 68 1.13 -5.19 -5.75
CA LEU A 68 -0.31 -5.20 -5.95
C LEU A 68 -1.00 -6.08 -4.90
N LEU A 69 -0.44 -7.24 -4.57
CA LEU A 69 -0.94 -8.09 -3.49
C LEU A 69 -0.89 -7.36 -2.14
N VAL A 70 0.21 -6.65 -1.84
CA VAL A 70 0.29 -5.79 -0.63
C VAL A 70 -0.81 -4.74 -0.64
N CYS A 71 -1.07 -4.05 -1.76
CA CYS A 71 -2.16 -3.07 -1.87
C CYS A 71 -3.55 -3.71 -1.63
N ILE A 72 -3.78 -4.93 -2.12
CA ILE A 72 -5.02 -5.66 -1.85
C ILE A 72 -5.16 -5.96 -0.36
N LEU A 73 -4.09 -6.44 0.28
CA LEU A 73 -4.09 -6.71 1.72
C LEU A 73 -4.28 -5.42 2.55
N GLU A 74 -3.73 -4.29 2.10
CA GLU A 74 -3.97 -2.98 2.70
C GLU A 74 -5.46 -2.58 2.59
N ALA A 75 -6.09 -2.82 1.44
CA ALA A 75 -7.52 -2.56 1.28
C ALA A 75 -8.38 -3.42 2.23
N VAL A 76 -8.02 -4.70 2.39
CA VAL A 76 -8.66 -5.61 3.35
C VAL A 76 -8.44 -5.13 4.78
N ALA A 77 -7.24 -4.68 5.14
CA ALA A 77 -6.96 -4.09 6.44
C ALA A 77 -7.85 -2.88 6.71
N GLY A 78 -8.02 -1.99 5.71
CA GLY A 78 -8.95 -0.87 5.78
C GLY A 78 -10.40 -1.28 6.01
N VAL A 79 -10.90 -2.31 5.32
CA VAL A 79 -12.26 -2.85 5.54
C VAL A 79 -12.43 -3.40 6.96
N LEU A 80 -11.45 -4.14 7.45
CA LEU A 80 -11.49 -4.72 8.80
C LEU A 80 -11.40 -3.64 9.89
N LEU A 81 -10.55 -2.62 9.70
CA LEU A 81 -10.42 -1.47 10.58
C LEU A 81 -11.69 -0.62 10.61
N TRP A 82 -12.35 -0.45 9.46
CA TRP A 82 -13.64 0.23 9.38
C TRP A 82 -14.72 -0.48 10.22
N GLY A 83 -14.67 -1.82 10.26
CA GLY A 83 -15.49 -2.67 11.13
C GLY A 83 -15.04 -2.69 12.61
N GLY A 84 -13.87 -2.15 12.93
CA GLY A 84 -13.29 -2.14 14.27
C GLY A 84 -12.70 -3.47 14.73
N TYR A 85 -12.29 -4.35 13.80
CA TYR A 85 -11.73 -5.66 14.13
C TYR A 85 -10.23 -5.58 14.44
N LYS A 86 -9.78 -6.23 15.52
CA LYS A 86 -8.33 -6.35 15.85
C LYS A 86 -7.52 -7.01 14.76
N SER A 87 -8.10 -7.97 14.02
CA SER A 87 -7.43 -8.62 12.90
C SER A 87 -7.01 -7.62 11.82
N GLY A 88 -7.81 -6.58 11.56
CA GLY A 88 -7.47 -5.51 10.63
C GLY A 88 -6.28 -4.67 11.10
N ALA A 89 -6.23 -4.35 12.39
CA ALA A 89 -5.11 -3.63 12.98
C ALA A 89 -3.81 -4.45 12.96
N ILE A 90 -3.89 -5.74 13.30
CA ILE A 90 -2.74 -6.65 13.23
C ILE A 90 -2.23 -6.76 11.79
N LEU A 91 -3.14 -6.94 10.83
CA LEU A 91 -2.79 -7.00 9.41
C LEU A 91 -2.12 -5.69 8.94
N ALA A 92 -2.70 -4.54 9.27
CA ALA A 92 -2.13 -3.23 8.94
C ALA A 92 -0.70 -3.07 9.48
N LEU A 93 -0.46 -3.42 10.75
CA LEU A 93 0.87 -3.32 11.36
C LEU A 93 1.87 -4.33 10.76
N ALA A 94 1.40 -5.54 10.44
CA ALA A 94 2.22 -6.58 9.81
C ALA A 94 2.61 -6.23 8.37
N LEU A 95 1.79 -5.45 7.67
CA LEU A 95 2.08 -4.98 6.31
C LEU A 95 3.12 -3.88 6.26
N ILE A 96 3.38 -3.14 7.35
CA ILE A 96 4.40 -2.07 7.39
C ILE A 96 5.78 -2.51 6.88
N PRO A 97 6.40 -3.60 7.37
CA PRO A 97 7.73 -4.00 6.89
C PRO A 97 7.72 -4.39 5.40
N LEU A 98 6.67 -5.08 4.94
CA LEU A 98 6.49 -5.44 3.53
C LEU A 98 6.30 -4.19 2.66
N GLY A 99 5.41 -3.29 3.07
CA GLY A 99 5.16 -2.00 2.45
C GLY A 99 6.43 -1.18 2.38
N ALA A 100 7.17 -1.04 3.48
CA ALA A 100 8.42 -0.29 3.56
C ALA A 100 9.46 -0.75 2.53
N LEU A 101 9.59 -2.05 2.32
CA LEU A 101 10.45 -2.61 1.29
C LEU A 101 10.05 -2.14 -0.11
N PHE A 102 8.75 -2.17 -0.43
CA PHE A 102 8.24 -1.72 -1.73
C PHE A 102 8.26 -0.20 -1.88
N TRP A 103 7.96 0.56 -0.83
CA TRP A 103 8.01 2.03 -0.86
C TRP A 103 9.44 2.50 -1.11
N TRP A 104 10.43 1.86 -0.48
CA TRP A 104 11.82 2.13 -0.78
C TRP A 104 12.20 1.66 -2.19
N GLY A 105 11.83 0.44 -2.57
CA GLY A 105 12.18 -0.16 -3.85
C GLY A 105 11.60 0.53 -5.09
N PHE A 106 10.41 1.12 -4.96
CA PHE A 106 9.74 1.94 -5.99
C PHE A 106 9.87 3.45 -5.75
N ALA A 107 10.64 3.88 -4.73
CA ALA A 107 10.86 5.28 -4.39
C ALA A 107 9.55 6.08 -4.14
N LEU A 108 8.59 5.50 -3.40
CA LEU A 108 7.30 6.10 -3.07
C LEU A 108 7.40 6.90 -1.75
N PRO A 109 7.31 8.25 -1.77
CA PRO A 109 7.51 9.07 -0.58
C PRO A 109 6.26 9.21 0.30
N ILE A 110 5.06 8.99 -0.26
CA ILE A 110 3.78 9.21 0.42
C ILE A 110 3.43 8.09 1.40
N PRO A 111 3.51 6.80 1.04
CA PRO A 111 3.05 5.72 1.93
C PRO A 111 3.73 5.67 3.32
N PRO A 112 5.05 5.91 3.49
CA PRO A 112 5.66 5.93 4.82
C PRO A 112 5.03 6.95 5.77
N ILE A 113 4.64 8.13 5.27
CA ILE A 113 4.03 9.19 6.08
C ILE A 113 2.65 8.74 6.56
N PHE A 114 1.83 8.19 5.65
CA PHE A 114 0.52 7.65 5.98
C PHE A 114 0.63 6.49 6.97
N ALA A 115 1.66 5.65 6.82
CA ALA A 115 1.91 4.53 7.70
C ALA A 115 2.17 4.95 9.14
N ILE A 116 2.95 6.00 9.36
CA ILE A 116 3.18 6.55 10.70
C ILE A 116 1.85 7.03 11.30
N VAL A 117 1.07 7.80 10.54
CA VAL A 117 -0.19 8.39 11.05
C VAL A 117 -1.20 7.30 11.40
N TRP A 118 -1.50 6.35 10.49
CA TRP A 118 -2.46 5.30 10.81
C TRP A 118 -1.98 4.41 11.95
N THR A 119 -0.67 4.21 12.10
CA THR A 119 -0.10 3.39 13.18
C THR A 119 -0.39 4.04 14.52
N ILE A 120 -0.16 5.35 14.63
CA ILE A 120 -0.50 6.12 15.83
C ILE A 120 -2.00 6.03 16.11
N LEU A 121 -2.86 6.23 15.11
CA LEU A 121 -4.31 6.17 15.29
C LEU A 121 -4.79 4.79 15.78
N ILE A 122 -4.24 3.71 15.22
CA ILE A 122 -4.53 2.33 15.61
C ILE A 122 -4.08 2.07 17.04
N LEU A 123 -2.84 2.44 17.40
CA LEU A 123 -2.29 2.21 18.74
C LEU A 123 -3.03 2.99 19.82
N LEU A 124 -3.38 4.25 19.55
CA LEU A 124 -4.16 5.08 20.49
C LEU A 124 -5.58 4.53 20.73
N ASN A 125 -6.15 3.83 19.75
CA ASN A 125 -7.51 3.28 19.83
C ASN A 125 -7.52 1.75 19.97
N TRP A 126 -6.41 1.14 20.36
CA TRP A 126 -6.26 -0.31 20.39
C TRP A 126 -7.30 -1.01 21.26
N GLN A 127 -7.64 -0.41 22.40
CA GLN A 127 -8.62 -0.92 23.36
C GLN A 127 -10.07 -0.89 22.82
N ALA A 128 -10.34 -0.07 21.79
CA ALA A 128 -11.65 0.04 21.16
C ALA A 128 -11.89 -1.00 20.06
N LEU A 129 -10.84 -1.74 19.65
CA LEU A 129 -10.94 -2.82 18.67
C LEU A 129 -11.51 -4.09 19.33
N ARG A 130 -12.28 -4.85 18.56
CA ARG A 130 -12.86 -6.13 18.97
C ARG A 130 -11.91 -7.28 18.66
#